data_AF-A0A674I8F9-F1
#
_entry.id   AF-A0A674I8F9-F1
#
_cell.length_a   1.000
_cell.length_b   1.000
_cell.length_c   1.000
_cell.angle_alpha   90.00
_cell.angle_beta   90.00
_cell.angle_gamma   90.00
#
_symmetry.space_group_name_H-M   'P 1'
#
loop_
_entity.id
_entity.type
_entity.pdbx_description
1 polymer ?
#
loop_
_entity_poly.entity_id
_entity_poly.type
_entity_poly.pdbx_seq_one_letter_code
_entity_poly.pdbx_strand_id
1 'polypeptide(L)'
;MMFVGFLGCYGAIQESQCLLGTFFTCLVILFACEVAAGIWGFVNKDLVAKDVKQFYDQALQQALQQDPSDSDATNAKTVVKTFHETLDCCGANSMMAIGTSLIQSDLCPKEKSFLETLAQGRLPQDCHKKIDELFSEKLYLIGIAAIVVAVIMIFEMILSMILCCGIRNSTVY
;
A
#
# COMPACT_ATOMS: atom_id res chain seq x y z
N MET A 1 12.67 -1.55 -3.61
CA MET A 1 12.59 -0.90 -4.95
C MET A 1 13.92 -0.29 -5.40
N MET A 2 14.61 0.56 -4.60
CA MET A 2 15.84 1.26 -5.05
C MET A 2 16.96 0.32 -5.55
N PHE A 3 17.30 -0.74 -4.80
CA PHE A 3 18.38 -1.66 -5.18
C PHE A 3 18.09 -2.46 -6.46
N VAL A 4 16.91 -3.04 -6.56
CA VAL A 4 16.48 -3.83 -7.74
C VAL A 4 16.38 -2.94 -8.98
N GLY A 5 15.86 -1.72 -8.84
CA GLY A 5 15.83 -0.73 -9.92
C GLY A 5 17.23 -0.28 -10.36
N PHE A 6 18.18 -0.14 -9.42
CA PHE A 6 19.57 0.14 -9.77
C PHE A 6 20.17 -0.98 -10.62
N LEU A 7 20.03 -2.25 -10.23
CA LEU A 7 20.56 -3.38 -11.01
C LEU A 7 19.96 -3.43 -12.44
N GLY A 8 18.66 -3.18 -12.57
CA GLY A 8 18.00 -3.12 -13.87
C GLY A 8 18.51 -1.97 -14.74
N CYS A 9 18.44 -0.73 -14.24
CA CYS A 9 18.85 0.45 -14.99
C CYS A 9 20.35 0.46 -15.31
N TYR A 10 21.20 0.19 -14.32
CA TYR A 10 22.65 0.19 -14.50
C TYR A 10 23.12 -1.00 -15.33
N GLY A 11 22.43 -2.14 -15.23
CA GLY A 11 22.71 -3.34 -16.03
C GLY A 11 22.41 -3.12 -17.51
N ALA A 12 21.34 -2.39 -17.82
CA ALA A 12 21.03 -1.98 -19.18
C ALA A 12 22.03 -0.94 -19.72
N ILE A 13 22.42 0.07 -18.93
CA ILE A 13 23.34 1.14 -19.37
C ILE A 13 24.77 0.61 -19.60
N GLN A 14 25.27 -0.24 -18.71
CA GLN A 14 26.63 -0.79 -18.85
C GLN A 14 26.70 -2.03 -19.75
N GLU A 15 25.58 -2.47 -20.32
CA GLU A 15 25.48 -3.72 -21.08
C GLU A 15 26.12 -4.91 -20.35
N SER A 16 25.97 -4.95 -19.01
CA SER A 16 26.63 -5.97 -18.18
C SER A 16 25.73 -7.17 -17.95
N GLN A 17 26.11 -8.31 -18.53
CA GLN A 17 25.35 -9.56 -18.40
C GLN A 17 25.22 -10.04 -16.95
N CYS A 18 26.25 -9.83 -16.13
CA CYS A 18 26.24 -10.21 -14.72
C CYS A 18 25.22 -9.39 -13.92
N LEU A 19 25.17 -8.07 -14.15
CA LEU A 19 24.22 -7.19 -13.46
C LEU A 19 22.78 -7.49 -13.90
N LEU A 20 22.57 -7.76 -15.19
CA LEU A 20 21.26 -8.09 -15.72
C LEU A 20 20.79 -9.49 -15.28
N GLY A 21 21.72 -10.45 -15.12
CA GLY A 21 21.43 -11.77 -14.56
C GLY A 21 21.06 -11.73 -13.08
N THR A 22 21.73 -10.89 -12.28
CA THR A 22 21.34 -10.68 -10.87
C THR A 22 19.98 -10.00 -10.76
N PHE A 23 19.70 -9.00 -11.61
CA PHE A 23 18.36 -8.40 -11.72
C PHE A 23 17.27 -9.44 -12.03
N PHE A 24 17.47 -10.28 -13.04
CA PHE A 24 16.54 -11.36 -13.37
C PHE A 24 16.31 -12.32 -12.20
N THR A 25 17.39 -12.72 -11.51
CA THR A 25 17.29 -13.60 -10.34
C THR A 25 16.49 -12.95 -9.20
N CYS A 26 16.72 -11.65 -8.94
CA CYS A 26 15.93 -10.90 -7.98
C CYS A 26 14.44 -10.87 -8.36
N LEU A 27 14.10 -10.66 -9.64
CA LEU A 27 12.71 -10.69 -10.10
C LEU A 27 12.05 -12.05 -9.90
N VAL A 28 12.74 -13.15 -10.19
CA VAL A 28 12.22 -14.51 -9.95
C VAL A 28 11.92 -14.74 -8.47
N ILE A 29 12.81 -14.29 -7.58
CA ILE A 29 12.59 -14.39 -6.13
C ILE A 29 11.40 -13.53 -5.71
N LEU A 30 11.31 -12.29 -6.19
CA LEU A 30 10.19 -11.40 -5.87
C LEU A 30 8.85 -11.96 -6.36
N PHE A 31 8.81 -12.53 -7.56
CA PHE A 31 7.62 -13.19 -8.10
C PHE A 31 7.21 -14.40 -7.26
N ALA A 32 8.16 -15.23 -6.83
CA ALA A 32 7.87 -16.35 -5.93
C ALA A 32 7.33 -15.87 -4.57
N CYS A 33 7.91 -14.79 -4.02
CA CYS A 33 7.41 -14.16 -2.79
C CYS A 33 6.02 -13.57 -2.98
N GLU A 34 5.73 -12.94 -4.13
CA GLU A 34 4.41 -12.39 -4.46
C GLU A 34 3.34 -13.48 -4.50
N VAL A 35 3.61 -14.60 -5.17
CA VAL A 35 2.70 -15.75 -5.20
C VAL A 35 2.50 -16.34 -3.80
N ALA A 36 3.58 -16.50 -3.02
CA ALA A 36 3.50 -17.02 -1.65
C ALA A 36 2.69 -16.09 -0.73
N ALA A 37 2.95 -14.79 -0.78
CA ALA A 37 2.22 -13.78 -0.02
C ALA A 37 0.76 -13.66 -0.46
N GLY A 38 0.49 -13.76 -1.77
CA GLY A 38 -0.86 -13.76 -2.33
C GLY A 38 -1.69 -14.94 -1.84
N ILE A 39 -1.13 -16.16 -1.88
CA ILE A 39 -1.80 -17.36 -1.35
C ILE A 39 -2.01 -17.24 0.16
N TRP A 40 -0.96 -16.87 0.91
CA TRP A 40 -1.05 -16.76 2.36
C TRP A 40 -2.06 -15.69 2.80
N GLY A 41 -2.05 -14.53 2.15
CA GLY A 41 -2.98 -13.43 2.41
C GLY A 41 -4.41 -13.76 2.03
N PHE A 42 -4.62 -14.53 0.95
CA PHE A 42 -5.96 -14.99 0.57
C PHE A 42 -6.54 -15.98 1.58
N VAL A 43 -5.73 -16.96 2.04
CA VAL A 43 -6.17 -17.95 3.05
C VAL A 43 -6.41 -17.29 4.40
N ASN A 44 -5.60 -16.30 4.79
CA ASN A 44 -5.63 -15.65 6.09
C ASN A 44 -6.19 -14.22 6.03
N LYS A 45 -7.13 -13.95 5.12
CA LYS A 45 -7.68 -12.60 4.89
C LYS A 45 -8.19 -11.91 6.17
N ASP A 46 -8.77 -12.67 7.09
CA ASP A 46 -9.33 -12.12 8.34
C ASP A 46 -8.22 -11.72 9.34
N LEU A 47 -7.09 -12.44 9.34
CA LEU A 47 -5.90 -12.07 10.12
C LEU A 47 -5.25 -10.81 9.54
N VAL A 48 -5.12 -10.73 8.22
CA VAL A 48 -4.58 -9.54 7.53
C VAL A 48 -5.44 -8.31 7.80
N ALA A 49 -6.77 -8.44 7.73
CA ALA A 49 -7.69 -7.35 8.05
C ALA A 49 -7.51 -6.87 9.51
N LYS A 50 -7.31 -7.80 10.46
CA LYS A 50 -7.04 -7.47 11.86
C LYS A 50 -5.72 -6.73 12.05
N ASP A 51 -4.65 -7.16 11.39
CA ASP A 51 -3.35 -6.51 11.47
C ASP A 51 -3.39 -5.09 10.89
N VAL A 52 -4.12 -4.89 9.78
CA VAL A 52 -4.34 -3.57 9.17
C VAL A 52 -5.13 -2.65 10.12
N LYS A 53 -6.16 -3.16 10.80
CA LYS A 53 -6.89 -2.39 11.82
C LYS A 53 -5.99 -1.98 12.98
N GLN A 54 -5.16 -2.90 13.48
CA GLN A 54 -4.23 -2.63 14.57
C GLN A 54 -3.20 -1.56 14.16
N PHE A 55 -2.68 -1.64 12.94
CA PHE A 55 -1.78 -0.62 12.39
C PHE A 55 -2.48 0.75 12.31
N TYR A 56 -3.73 0.78 11.84
CA TYR A 56 -4.53 2.00 11.80
C TYR A 56 -4.76 2.59 13.20
N ASP A 57 -5.09 1.76 14.20
CA ASP A 57 -5.31 2.23 15.58
C ASP A 57 -4.04 2.82 16.18
N GLN A 58 -2.88 2.21 15.92
CA GLN A 58 -1.58 2.73 16.35
C GLN A 58 -1.27 4.08 15.68
N ALA A 59 -1.48 4.18 14.37
CA ALA A 59 -1.29 5.43 13.63
C ALA A 59 -2.23 6.54 14.11
N LEU A 60 -3.50 6.20 14.38
CA LEU A 60 -4.49 7.14 14.91
C LEU A 60 -4.13 7.60 16.33
N GLN A 61 -3.68 6.68 17.19
CA GLN A 61 -3.24 7.01 18.53
C GLN A 61 -2.02 7.94 18.50
N GLN A 62 -1.03 7.68 17.64
CA GLN A 62 0.13 8.55 17.45
C GLN A 62 -0.27 9.94 16.92
N ALA A 63 -1.24 10.00 16.00
CA ALA A 63 -1.73 11.26 15.46
C ALA A 63 -2.54 12.11 16.47
N LEU A 64 -3.11 11.50 17.51
CA LEU A 64 -3.93 12.16 18.53
C LEU A 64 -3.18 12.46 19.84
N GLN A 65 -2.23 11.61 20.25
CA GLN A 65 -1.52 11.77 21.52
C GLN A 65 -0.29 12.68 21.43
N GLN A 66 0.17 13.01 20.23
CA GLN A 66 1.45 13.68 20.02
C GLN A 66 1.24 15.16 19.64
N ASP A 67 1.82 16.05 20.43
CA ASP A 67 1.74 17.51 20.27
C ASP A 67 2.13 17.92 18.83
N PRO A 68 1.44 18.92 18.22
CA PRO A 68 1.67 19.33 16.82
C PRO A 68 3.07 19.91 16.53
N SER A 69 3.94 20.03 17.53
CA SER A 69 5.33 20.50 17.40
C SER A 69 6.35 19.39 17.13
N ASP A 70 5.94 18.12 17.10
CA ASP A 70 6.84 16.97 16.91
C ASP A 70 6.77 16.45 15.46
N SER A 71 7.92 16.21 14.82
CA SER A 71 7.98 15.78 13.40
C SER A 71 7.28 14.44 13.17
N ASP A 72 7.32 13.55 14.16
CA ASP A 72 6.70 12.23 14.07
C ASP A 72 5.16 12.28 14.11
N ALA A 73 4.61 13.25 14.85
CA ALA A 73 3.17 13.51 14.87
C ALA A 73 2.65 13.92 13.48
N THR A 74 3.46 14.68 12.70
CA THR A 74 3.08 15.11 11.35
C THR A 74 3.04 13.96 10.34
N ASN A 75 3.96 13.00 10.47
CA ASN A 75 3.98 11.79 9.64
C ASN A 75 2.76 10.91 9.93
N ALA A 76 2.45 10.67 11.21
CA ALA A 76 1.28 9.89 11.62
C ALA A 76 -0.04 10.54 11.15
N LYS A 77 -0.17 11.87 11.28
CA LYS A 77 -1.33 12.63 10.76
C LYS A 77 -1.49 12.46 9.25
N THR A 78 -0.39 12.45 8.50
CA THR A 78 -0.42 12.25 7.04
C THR A 78 -0.92 10.85 6.67
N VAL A 79 -0.43 9.82 7.36
CA VAL A 79 -0.91 8.44 7.16
C VAL A 79 -2.40 8.33 7.49
N VAL A 80 -2.83 8.82 8.64
CA VAL A 80 -4.25 8.74 9.04
C VAL A 80 -5.15 9.49 8.06
N LYS A 81 -4.71 10.66 7.59
CA LYS A 81 -5.45 11.45 6.59
C LYS A 81 -5.59 10.71 5.25
N THR A 82 -4.52 10.08 4.75
CA THR A 82 -4.61 9.29 3.50
C THR A 82 -5.52 8.08 3.66
N PHE A 83 -5.51 7.41 4.82
CA PHE A 83 -6.46 6.35 5.12
C PHE A 83 -7.91 6.85 5.09
N HIS A 84 -8.19 7.98 5.74
CA HIS A 84 -9.52 8.57 5.78
C HIS A 84 -10.03 8.97 4.39
N GLU A 85 -9.17 9.57 3.56
CA GLU A 85 -9.51 9.99 2.19
C GLU A 85 -9.65 8.79 1.23
N THR A 86 -8.82 7.76 1.38
CA THR A 86 -8.85 6.56 0.50
C THR A 86 -10.02 5.63 0.83
N LEU A 87 -10.38 5.51 2.11
CA LEU A 87 -11.43 4.60 2.59
C LEU A 87 -12.77 5.29 2.82
N ASP A 88 -12.82 6.62 2.65
CA ASP A 88 -13.98 7.47 2.98
C ASP A 88 -14.54 7.17 4.38
N CYS A 89 -13.63 7.17 5.36
CA CYS A 89 -13.92 6.84 6.75
C CYS A 89 -13.23 7.84 7.69
N CYS A 90 -13.64 7.90 8.95
CA CYS A 90 -13.08 8.82 9.93
C CYS A 90 -13.10 8.16 11.30
N GLY A 91 -11.93 7.93 11.89
CA GLY A 91 -11.78 7.30 13.22
C GLY A 91 -11.97 5.77 13.24
N ALA A 92 -11.44 5.15 14.30
CA ALA A 92 -11.50 3.69 14.49
C ALA A 92 -12.93 3.18 14.72
N ASN A 93 -13.63 3.83 15.63
CA ASN A 93 -15.01 3.53 16.02
C ASN A 93 -15.82 4.82 16.09
N SER A 94 -17.14 4.73 16.00
CA SER A 94 -18.09 5.84 15.96
C SER A 94 -17.88 6.91 17.04
N MET A 95 -17.52 6.52 18.26
CA MET A 95 -17.19 7.46 19.34
C MET A 95 -15.87 8.22 19.09
N MET A 96 -14.85 7.51 18.58
CA MET A 96 -13.55 8.07 18.26
C MET A 96 -13.59 8.88 16.96
N ALA A 97 -14.48 8.53 16.03
CA ALA A 97 -14.79 9.30 14.83
C ALA A 97 -15.31 10.70 15.20
N ILE A 98 -16.26 10.76 16.14
CA ILE A 98 -16.79 12.01 16.69
C ILE A 98 -15.66 12.80 17.37
N GLY A 99 -14.89 12.18 18.26
CA GLY A 99 -13.76 12.84 18.93
C GLY A 99 -12.72 13.39 17.95
N THR A 100 -12.35 12.60 16.94
CA THR A 100 -11.36 13.00 15.92
C THR A 100 -11.88 14.14 15.04
N SER A 101 -13.16 14.11 14.66
CA SER A 101 -13.78 15.17 13.87
C SER A 101 -13.92 16.50 14.62
N LEU A 102 -14.11 16.47 15.94
CA LEU A 102 -14.20 17.65 16.80
C LEU A 102 -12.83 18.23 17.16
N ILE A 103 -11.84 17.37 17.38
CA ILE A 103 -10.49 17.77 17.80
C ILE A 103 -9.60 18.11 16.59
N GLN A 104 -9.77 17.41 15.47
CA GLN A 104 -8.93 17.55 14.29
C GLN A 104 -9.75 17.41 12.99
N SER A 105 -10.57 18.42 12.74
CA SER A 105 -11.45 18.54 11.56
C SER A 105 -10.70 18.56 10.21
N ASP A 106 -9.38 18.78 10.20
CA ASP A 106 -8.54 18.71 9.00
C ASP A 106 -8.08 17.28 8.64
N LEU A 107 -8.27 16.28 9.50
CA LEU A 107 -7.86 14.90 9.26
C LEU A 107 -8.94 14.06 8.56
N CYS A 108 -10.20 14.45 8.63
CA CYS A 108 -11.29 13.71 8.02
C CYS A 108 -11.72 14.36 6.69
N PRO A 109 -12.17 13.57 5.69
CA PRO A 109 -12.56 14.08 4.40
C PRO A 109 -13.64 15.15 4.56
N LYS A 110 -13.37 16.34 4.02
CA LYS A 110 -14.27 17.50 4.08
C LYS A 110 -15.36 17.35 3.03
N GLU A 111 -16.32 16.48 3.27
CA GLU A 111 -17.65 16.66 2.68
C GLU A 111 -18.70 16.58 3.77
N LYS A 112 -19.12 17.79 4.16
CA LYS A 112 -20.27 18.17 5.01
C LYS A 112 -19.91 18.35 6.48
N SER A 113 -20.26 19.54 6.96
CA SER A 113 -20.11 19.98 8.34
C SER A 113 -20.56 18.86 9.27
N PHE A 114 -19.75 18.52 10.28
CA PHE A 114 -20.08 17.54 11.32
C PHE A 114 -21.52 17.69 11.83
N LEU A 115 -22.04 18.93 11.87
CA LEU A 115 -23.43 19.22 12.22
C LEU A 115 -24.47 18.81 11.18
N GLU A 116 -24.20 18.88 9.87
CA GLU A 116 -25.11 18.36 8.84
C GLU A 116 -25.16 16.83 8.88
N THR A 117 -24.02 16.19 9.09
CA THR A 117 -23.88 14.74 9.17
C THR A 117 -24.59 14.17 10.41
N LEU A 118 -24.51 14.86 11.55
CA LEU A 118 -25.31 14.57 12.75
C LEU A 118 -26.80 14.91 12.59
N ALA A 119 -27.14 16.04 11.98
CA ALA A 119 -28.53 16.45 11.75
C ALA A 119 -29.27 15.50 10.80
N GLN A 120 -28.55 14.79 9.94
CA GLN A 120 -29.09 13.81 9.01
C GLN A 120 -29.04 12.36 9.55
N GLY A 121 -28.64 12.17 10.83
CA GLY A 121 -28.58 10.87 11.49
C GLY A 121 -27.53 9.91 10.92
N ARG A 122 -26.57 10.42 10.15
CA ARG A 122 -25.57 9.62 9.44
C ARG A 122 -24.25 9.72 10.20
N LEU A 123 -23.92 8.74 11.02
CA LEU A 123 -22.65 8.76 11.75
C LEU A 123 -21.47 8.61 10.76
N PRO A 124 -20.31 9.25 11.03
CA PRO A 124 -19.10 9.01 10.27
C PRO A 124 -18.81 7.51 10.22
N GLN A 125 -18.48 7.00 9.03
CA GLN A 125 -18.27 5.57 8.84
C GLN A 125 -17.01 5.09 9.58
N ASP A 126 -17.15 3.98 10.29
CA ASP A 126 -16.07 3.35 11.05
C ASP A 126 -15.00 2.83 10.09
N CYS A 127 -13.74 3.27 10.23
CA CYS A 127 -12.65 2.75 9.40
C CYS A 127 -12.46 1.24 9.60
N HIS A 128 -12.71 0.71 10.80
CA HIS A 128 -12.65 -0.74 11.04
C HIS A 128 -13.65 -1.52 10.17
N LYS A 129 -14.87 -1.03 10.01
CA LYS A 129 -15.87 -1.66 9.13
C LYS A 129 -15.49 -1.56 7.68
N LYS A 130 -14.98 -0.41 7.24
CA LYS A 130 -14.50 -0.23 5.85
C LYS A 130 -13.32 -1.13 5.53
N ILE A 131 -12.40 -1.35 6.47
CA ILE A 131 -11.32 -2.31 6.33
C ILE A 131 -11.87 -3.74 6.18
N ASP A 132 -12.82 -4.16 7.01
CA ASP A 132 -13.46 -5.49 6.85
C ASP A 132 -14.18 -5.64 5.51
N GLU A 133 -14.90 -4.60 5.07
CA GLU A 133 -15.61 -4.56 3.80
C GLU A 133 -14.63 -4.66 2.62
N LEU A 134 -13.45 -4.03 2.71
CA LEU A 134 -12.39 -4.16 1.72
C LEU A 134 -11.86 -5.59 1.60
N PHE A 135 -11.57 -6.25 2.73
CA PHE A 135 -11.01 -7.59 2.72
C PHE A 135 -12.06 -8.70 2.53
N SER A 136 -13.34 -8.41 2.73
CA SER A 136 -14.43 -9.40 2.58
C SER A 136 -15.18 -9.25 1.26
N GLU A 137 -15.59 -8.04 0.92
CA GLU A 137 -16.47 -7.77 -0.22
C GLU A 137 -15.70 -7.23 -1.43
N LYS A 138 -14.68 -6.40 -1.18
CA LYS A 138 -13.89 -5.75 -2.24
C LYS A 138 -12.50 -6.38 -2.44
N LEU A 139 -12.33 -7.64 -2.02
CA LEU A 139 -11.06 -8.37 -2.20
C LEU A 139 -10.64 -8.42 -3.67
N TYR A 140 -11.59 -8.37 -4.60
CA TYR A 140 -11.33 -8.30 -6.04
C TYR A 140 -10.48 -7.08 -6.45
N LEU A 141 -10.58 -5.93 -5.77
CA LEU A 141 -9.77 -4.74 -6.07
C LEU A 141 -8.29 -5.00 -5.78
N ILE A 142 -8.01 -5.62 -4.62
CA ILE A 142 -6.66 -6.02 -4.21
C ILE A 142 -6.13 -7.09 -5.16
N GLY A 143 -6.98 -8.04 -5.56
CA GLY A 143 -6.65 -9.07 -6.54
C GLY A 143 -6.26 -8.49 -7.90
N ILE A 144 -7.02 -7.52 -8.43
CA ILE A 144 -6.68 -6.84 -9.69
C ILE A 144 -5.32 -6.14 -9.57
N ALA A 145 -5.08 -5.41 -8.48
CA ALA A 145 -3.80 -4.73 -8.26
C ALA A 145 -2.62 -5.72 -8.24
N ALA A 146 -2.77 -6.86 -7.55
CA ALA A 146 -1.76 -7.92 -7.52
C ALA A 146 -1.50 -8.52 -8.92
N ILE A 147 -2.56 -8.77 -9.70
CA ILE A 147 -2.41 -9.28 -11.08
C ILE A 147 -1.63 -8.28 -11.95
N VAL A 148 -1.90 -6.98 -11.83
CA VAL A 148 -1.17 -5.94 -12.58
C VAL A 148 0.33 -5.97 -12.25
N VAL A 149 0.68 -6.09 -10.97
CA VAL A 149 2.08 -6.19 -10.52
C VAL A 149 2.75 -7.44 -11.08
N ALA A 150 2.10 -8.60 -10.96
CA ALA A 150 2.60 -9.87 -11.50
C ALA A 150 2.84 -9.81 -13.01
N VAL A 151 1.93 -9.18 -13.78
CA VAL A 151 2.09 -8.99 -15.24
C VAL A 151 3.30 -8.12 -15.55
N ILE A 152 3.48 -7.00 -14.84
CA ILE A 152 4.64 -6.12 -15.02
C ILE A 152 5.94 -6.88 -14.73
N MET A 153 6.01 -7.66 -13.64
CA MET A 153 7.19 -8.46 -13.32
C MET A 153 7.51 -9.49 -14.41
N ILE A 154 6.51 -10.13 -15.02
CA ILE A 154 6.72 -11.07 -16.13
C ILE A 154 7.31 -10.35 -17.35
N PHE A 155 6.78 -9.17 -17.70
CA PHE A 155 7.35 -8.37 -18.77
C PHE A 155 8.81 -7.97 -18.48
N GLU A 156 9.11 -7.55 -17.26
CA GLU A 156 10.48 -7.22 -16.84
C GLU A 156 11.42 -8.43 -16.95
N MET A 157 10.97 -9.61 -16.54
CA MET A 157 11.74 -10.86 -16.68
C MET A 157 12.04 -11.20 -18.14
N ILE A 158 11.03 -11.09 -19.03
CA ILE A 158 11.19 -11.36 -20.46
C ILE A 158 12.17 -10.37 -21.09
N LEU A 159 11.98 -9.07 -20.85
CA LEU A 159 12.84 -8.01 -21.40
C LEU A 159 14.28 -8.15 -20.91
N SER A 160 14.48 -8.51 -19.64
CA SER A 160 15.81 -8.76 -19.06
C SER A 160 16.51 -9.90 -19.79
N MET A 161 15.81 -11.00 -20.06
CA MET A 161 16.39 -12.15 -20.75
C MET A 161 16.68 -11.85 -22.22
N ILE A 162 15.79 -11.15 -22.91
CA ILE A 162 15.99 -10.70 -24.29
C ILE A 162 17.22 -9.80 -24.38
N LEU A 163 17.34 -8.80 -23.49
CA LEU A 163 18.46 -7.88 -23.48
C LEU A 163 19.78 -8.59 -23.14
N CYS A 164 19.76 -9.52 -22.17
CA CYS A 164 20.94 -10.33 -21.83
C CYS A 164 21.42 -11.17 -23.03
N CYS A 165 20.49 -11.79 -23.77
CA CYS A 165 20.79 -12.55 -24.98
C CYS A 165 21.27 -11.65 -26.12
N GLY A 166 20.68 -10.46 -26.27
CA GLY A 166 21.09 -9.46 -27.26
C GLY A 166 22.53 -9.03 -27.07
N ILE A 167 22.90 -8.67 -25.83
CA ILE A 167 24.27 -8.29 -25.45
C ILE A 167 25.25 -9.45 -25.70
N ARG A 168 24.87 -10.70 -25.34
CA ARG A 168 25.74 -11.87 -25.57
C ARG A 168 26.11 -12.03 -27.04
N ASN A 169 25.17 -11.73 -27.92
CA ASN A 169 25.31 -11.93 -29.35
C ASN A 169 26.03 -10.75 -30.04
N SER A 170 26.00 -9.55 -29.45
CA SER A 170 26.70 -8.37 -29.99
C SER A 170 28.18 -8.35 -29.63
N THR A 171 28.63 -8.98 -28.55
CA THR A 171 30.04 -9.04 -28.11
C THR A 171 30.95 -9.96 -28.96
N VAL A 172 30.62 -10.21 -30.23
CA VAL A 172 31.34 -11.12 -31.14
C VAL A 172 32.38 -10.39 -32.02
N TYR A 173 32.73 -9.14 -31.72
CA TYR A 173 33.85 -8.41 -32.35
C TYR A 173 34.80 -7.83 -31.30
#